data_AF-A0A3M0YI08-F1
#
_entry.id   AF-A0A3M0YI08-F1
#
_cell.length_a   1.000
_cell.length_b   1.000
_cell.length_c   1.000
_cell.angle_alpha   90.00
_cell.angle_beta   90.00
_cell.angle_gamma   90.00
#
_symmetry.space_group_name_H-M   'P 1'
#
loop_
_entity.id
_entity.type
_entity.pdbx_description
1 polymer ?
#
loop_
_entity_poly.entity_id
_entity_poly.type
_entity_poly.pdbx_seq_one_letter_code
_entity_poly.pdbx_strand_id
1 'polypeptide(L)'
;GENLAVIHFRGWTPANEYQTGASIGVDVTGEPSAGSLPAKMTFYTGALEQLPRMTILENGWIGIGTTTPQDLLDINGNTIIRGDRVWFGLNSTFGDGGLAFKHQPDMGFAGLPTDVLGINSDGEFEGGVYVGCPGLRVCGTLEAECIKVMRHLGSEEGNIVAFGGSGLTLDCAAPGEGDFIAYGANGDFIAHHGHFIANEGDFRALAGNMTAFLDITSTNGNIAALSGNVTANQHVTAENGNVSALAGDVIANQNLTAENGDVTAMAGSVVANQHVIAENGDIASQNGDIMALTGTVVANQHVIAQNGNVAAQAGDVIANQNLTAENGDVTAMAGSVVANQHVIAQNGNIAAPLGNVEAGQDVQAGGNVMAGNALVAGANLDVGGDATIAGAARIGNITGDPGTHALAVGGSIIATEVKVALQDDWPDYVFRKEYRLPTLAEVKRHIEAKGHLPGMPSAREIEAAGGIELGEQQRLLTEKVEELYLHLIQLSERVEQLEKENAALREALAKQRQ
;
A
#
# COMPACT_ATOMS: atom_id res chain seq x y z
N GLY A 1 24.69 40.20 -61.60
CA GLY A 1 23.80 41.30 -62.01
C GLY A 1 24.64 42.48 -62.38
N GLU A 2 24.13 43.31 -63.28
CA GLU A 2 24.69 44.64 -63.48
C GLU A 2 24.54 45.42 -62.17
N ASN A 3 25.58 46.16 -61.79
CA ASN A 3 25.52 47.05 -60.63
C ASN A 3 24.80 48.33 -61.07
N LEU A 4 23.66 48.63 -60.46
CA LEU A 4 22.86 49.80 -60.81
C LEU A 4 23.46 51.07 -60.21
N ALA A 5 23.90 51.00 -58.96
CA ALA A 5 24.57 52.08 -58.26
C ALA A 5 25.30 51.57 -57.02
N VAL A 6 26.41 52.22 -56.67
CA VAL A 6 27.04 52.11 -55.34
C VAL A 6 27.23 53.49 -54.74
N ILE A 7 26.80 53.64 -53.49
CA ILE A 7 27.13 54.80 -52.67
C ILE A 7 28.30 54.41 -51.77
N HIS A 8 29.45 55.08 -51.95
CA HIS A 8 30.63 54.87 -51.13
C HIS A 8 30.73 55.93 -50.04
N PHE A 9 30.88 55.49 -48.79
CA PHE A 9 31.20 56.36 -47.67
C PHE A 9 32.71 56.27 -47.42
N ARG A 10 33.43 57.34 -47.81
CA ARG A 10 34.89 57.38 -47.81
C ARG A 10 35.44 58.34 -46.76
N GLY A 11 36.57 57.97 -46.17
CA GLY A 11 37.35 58.80 -45.26
C GLY A 11 38.76 59.01 -45.77
N TRP A 12 39.38 60.14 -45.41
CA TRP A 12 40.78 60.41 -45.67
C TRP A 12 41.65 59.63 -44.66
N THR A 13 42.67 58.92 -45.15
CA THR A 13 43.54 58.10 -44.28
C THR A 13 44.93 58.74 -44.10
N PRO A 14 45.70 58.32 -43.08
CA PRO A 14 47.09 58.76 -42.90
C PRO A 14 48.03 58.40 -44.07
N ALA A 15 47.64 57.51 -44.97
CA ALA A 15 48.36 57.16 -46.19
C ALA A 15 48.12 58.15 -47.35
N ASN A 16 47.45 59.28 -47.08
CA ASN A 16 47.17 60.33 -48.06
C ASN A 16 46.23 59.86 -49.21
N GLU A 17 45.29 58.98 -48.89
CA GLU A 17 44.30 58.45 -49.83
C GLU A 17 42.89 58.42 -49.21
N TYR A 18 41.87 58.36 -50.07
CA TYR A 18 40.50 58.10 -49.64
C TYR A 18 40.23 56.60 -49.62
N GLN A 19 39.89 56.05 -48.46
CA GLN A 19 39.45 54.65 -48.33
C GLN A 19 37.94 54.57 -48.07
N THR A 20 37.31 53.54 -48.63
CA THR A 20 35.88 53.26 -48.41
C THR A 20 35.74 52.43 -47.12
N GLY A 21 35.08 53.00 -46.10
CA GLY A 21 34.80 52.28 -44.85
C GLY A 21 33.50 51.47 -44.89
N ALA A 22 32.52 51.98 -45.63
CA ALA A 22 31.23 51.31 -45.87
C ALA A 22 30.68 51.69 -47.25
N SER A 23 29.80 50.86 -47.78
CA SER A 23 29.07 51.17 -49.01
C SER A 23 27.68 50.56 -49.01
N ILE A 24 26.77 51.19 -49.76
CA ILE A 24 25.45 50.62 -50.07
C ILE A 24 25.43 50.35 -51.57
N GLY A 25 25.27 49.10 -51.94
CA GLY A 25 25.21 48.64 -53.33
C GLY A 25 23.80 48.23 -53.72
N VAL A 26 23.42 48.50 -54.97
CA VAL A 26 22.20 47.99 -55.59
C VAL A 26 22.58 47.18 -56.82
N ASP A 27 22.21 45.90 -56.81
CA ASP A 27 22.55 44.94 -57.87
C ASP A 27 21.28 44.29 -58.42
N VAL A 28 21.21 44.14 -59.75
CA VAL A 28 20.12 43.40 -60.41
C VAL A 28 20.18 41.92 -60.01
N THR A 29 19.08 41.37 -59.49
CA THR A 29 18.98 39.98 -58.99
C THR A 29 18.30 39.01 -59.94
N GLY A 30 17.58 39.50 -60.96
CA GLY A 30 16.90 38.70 -61.99
C GLY A 30 17.01 39.31 -63.38
N GLU A 31 16.23 38.80 -64.33
CA GLU A 31 16.24 39.29 -65.72
C GLU A 31 15.40 40.59 -65.87
N PRO A 32 16.00 41.72 -66.31
CA PRO A 32 15.26 42.94 -66.58
C PRO A 32 14.20 42.74 -67.68
N SER A 33 13.01 43.29 -67.51
CA SER A 33 11.93 43.26 -68.51
C SER A 33 11.15 44.58 -68.53
N ALA A 34 10.27 44.76 -69.53
CA ALA A 34 9.47 45.96 -69.65
C ALA A 34 8.61 46.19 -68.38
N GLY A 35 8.94 47.21 -67.59
CA GLY A 35 8.26 47.56 -66.36
C GLY A 35 8.73 46.81 -65.10
N SER A 36 9.76 45.97 -65.18
CA SER A 36 10.31 45.24 -64.03
C SER A 36 11.84 45.20 -64.05
N LEU A 37 12.45 45.67 -62.97
CA LEU A 37 13.90 45.62 -62.75
C LEU A 37 14.15 45.09 -61.32
N PRO A 38 14.18 43.76 -61.13
CA PRO A 38 14.41 43.18 -59.81
C PRO A 38 15.84 43.48 -59.35
N ALA A 39 15.97 44.11 -58.20
CA ALA A 39 17.26 44.46 -57.64
C ALA A 39 17.24 44.28 -56.11
N LYS A 40 18.36 43.83 -55.57
CA LYS A 40 18.61 43.82 -54.13
C LYS A 40 19.41 45.03 -53.72
N MET A 41 19.23 45.44 -52.47
CA MET A 41 20.08 46.44 -51.81
C MET A 41 20.93 45.75 -50.74
N THR A 42 22.23 45.98 -50.75
CA THR A 42 23.15 45.39 -49.77
C THR A 42 23.98 46.46 -49.08
N PHE A 43 24.04 46.39 -47.75
CA PHE A 43 24.86 47.22 -46.90
C PHE A 43 26.16 46.49 -46.60
N TYR A 44 27.26 47.09 -47.01
CA TYR A 44 28.61 46.59 -46.81
C TYR A 44 29.35 47.41 -45.77
N THR A 45 30.06 46.73 -44.88
CA THR A 45 30.98 47.38 -43.94
C THR A 45 32.23 46.52 -43.77
N GLY A 46 33.39 47.16 -43.58
CA GLY A 46 34.65 46.48 -43.26
C GLY A 46 35.85 47.36 -43.60
N ALA A 47 36.94 47.21 -42.84
CA ALA A 47 38.11 48.11 -42.94
C ALA A 47 39.04 47.76 -44.11
N LEU A 48 39.19 46.47 -44.45
CA LEU A 48 40.08 45.99 -45.51
C LEU A 48 39.30 45.28 -46.64
N GLU A 49 38.20 44.61 -46.31
CA GLU A 49 37.27 43.98 -47.25
C GLU A 49 35.83 44.39 -46.92
N GLN A 50 35.08 44.77 -47.94
CA GLN A 50 33.67 45.14 -47.81
C GLN A 50 32.82 43.87 -47.74
N LEU A 51 32.36 43.50 -46.54
CA LEU A 51 31.52 42.33 -46.33
C LEU A 51 30.03 42.73 -46.24
N PRO A 52 29.12 41.95 -46.85
CA PRO A 52 27.69 42.20 -46.71
C PRO A 52 27.27 41.95 -45.27
N ARG A 53 26.65 42.94 -44.63
CA ARG A 53 26.12 42.83 -43.26
C ARG A 53 24.61 42.81 -43.20
N MET A 54 23.97 43.47 -44.16
CA MET A 54 22.52 43.47 -44.29
C MET A 54 22.17 43.45 -45.79
N THR A 55 21.19 42.64 -46.16
CA THR A 55 20.68 42.54 -47.52
C THR A 55 19.17 42.69 -47.50
N ILE A 56 18.63 43.53 -48.37
CA ILE A 56 17.20 43.66 -48.62
C ILE A 56 16.96 43.15 -50.05
N LEU A 57 16.18 42.08 -50.17
CA LEU A 57 15.83 41.50 -51.47
C LEU A 57 14.68 42.26 -52.13
N GLU A 58 14.47 42.06 -53.43
CA GLU A 58 13.39 42.68 -54.20
C GLU A 58 11.98 42.35 -53.69
N ASN A 59 11.83 41.25 -52.95
CA ASN A 59 10.58 40.83 -52.30
C ASN A 59 10.36 41.48 -50.91
N GLY A 60 11.27 42.34 -50.46
CA GLY A 60 11.19 43.06 -49.18
C GLY A 60 11.79 42.31 -47.99
N TRP A 61 12.33 41.11 -48.18
CA TRP A 61 12.95 40.34 -47.10
C TRP A 61 14.29 40.93 -46.70
N ILE A 62 14.50 41.03 -45.38
CA ILE A 62 15.67 41.64 -44.76
C ILE A 62 16.53 40.55 -44.13
N GLY A 63 17.72 40.33 -44.67
CA GLY A 63 18.76 39.52 -44.06
C GLY A 63 19.74 40.37 -43.27
N ILE A 64 20.05 40.03 -42.02
CA ILE A 64 21.17 40.59 -41.24
C ILE A 64 22.16 39.46 -40.98
N GLY A 65 23.42 39.61 -41.40
CA GLY A 65 24.43 38.53 -41.36
C GLY A 65 24.24 37.44 -42.43
N THR A 66 23.24 37.58 -43.31
CA THR A 66 22.98 36.68 -44.45
C THR A 66 22.61 37.49 -45.69
N THR A 67 22.99 37.00 -46.87
CA THR A 67 22.63 37.60 -48.17
C THR A 67 21.43 36.93 -48.83
N THR A 68 20.92 35.85 -48.23
CA THR A 68 19.84 35.00 -48.75
C THR A 68 18.81 34.75 -47.65
N PRO A 69 18.13 35.81 -47.15
CA PRO A 69 17.12 35.65 -46.10
C PRO A 69 16.05 34.63 -46.51
N GLN A 70 15.61 33.80 -45.58
CA GLN A 70 14.55 32.80 -45.80
C GLN A 70 13.16 33.27 -45.36
N ASP A 71 13.08 34.41 -44.68
CA ASP A 71 11.83 35.03 -44.21
C ASP A 71 11.96 36.57 -44.24
N LEU A 72 10.88 37.28 -43.91
CA LEU A 72 10.77 38.74 -43.96
C LEU A 72 11.88 39.44 -43.16
N LEU A 73 12.27 38.89 -42.02
CA LEU A 73 13.46 39.30 -41.27
C LEU A 73 14.22 38.04 -40.82
N ASP A 74 15.40 37.83 -41.40
CA ASP A 74 16.28 36.70 -41.11
C ASP A 74 17.61 37.22 -40.56
N ILE A 75 17.94 36.87 -39.32
CA ILE A 75 19.17 37.30 -38.65
C ILE A 75 20.06 36.07 -38.44
N ASN A 76 21.12 35.96 -39.23
CA ASN A 76 22.15 34.95 -39.07
C ASN A 76 23.18 35.41 -38.02
N GLY A 77 22.79 35.28 -36.76
CA GLY A 77 23.57 35.66 -35.58
C GLY A 77 22.68 35.91 -34.36
N ASN A 78 23.28 36.32 -33.24
CA ASN A 78 22.53 36.63 -32.02
C ASN A 78 21.84 37.99 -32.12
N THR A 79 20.58 38.06 -31.67
CA THR A 79 19.79 39.30 -31.64
C THR A 79 19.51 39.74 -30.21
N ILE A 80 19.72 41.02 -29.91
CA ILE A 80 19.28 41.66 -28.66
C ILE A 80 18.20 42.69 -29.02
N ILE A 81 16.97 42.46 -28.57
CA ILE A 81 15.87 43.43 -28.69
C ILE A 81 15.72 44.13 -27.35
N ARG A 82 15.90 45.45 -27.32
CA ARG A 82 15.75 46.26 -26.10
C ARG A 82 14.45 47.07 -26.18
N GLY A 83 13.61 46.94 -25.16
CA GLY A 83 12.35 47.65 -24.99
C GLY A 83 11.47 46.96 -23.97
N ASP A 84 10.51 47.68 -23.38
CA ASP A 84 9.66 47.14 -22.31
C ASP A 84 8.62 46.12 -22.82
N ARG A 85 8.39 46.04 -24.14
CA ARG A 85 7.44 45.11 -24.75
C ARG A 85 7.89 44.70 -26.15
N VAL A 86 7.88 43.39 -26.42
CA VAL A 86 8.05 42.79 -27.76
C VAL A 86 6.74 42.11 -28.13
N TRP A 87 6.15 42.48 -29.27
CA TRP A 87 4.92 41.86 -29.78
C TRP A 87 5.26 40.79 -30.80
N PHE A 88 4.84 39.56 -30.54
CA PHE A 88 4.79 38.49 -31.53
C PHE A 88 3.32 38.27 -31.88
N GLY A 89 2.93 38.50 -33.14
CA GLY A 89 1.53 38.38 -33.56
C GLY A 89 1.42 37.93 -35.00
N LEU A 90 0.44 37.06 -35.29
CA LEU A 90 0.03 36.72 -36.64
C LEU A 90 -0.98 37.77 -37.13
N ASN A 91 -0.91 38.13 -38.41
CA ASN A 91 -1.83 39.12 -39.02
C ASN A 91 -3.18 38.49 -39.44
N SER A 92 -3.60 37.38 -38.84
CA SER A 92 -4.83 36.65 -39.23
C SER A 92 -5.75 36.40 -38.04
N THR A 93 -7.01 36.80 -38.18
CA THR A 93 -8.13 36.49 -37.26
C THR A 93 -8.66 35.08 -37.43
N PHE A 94 -7.81 34.05 -37.33
CA PHE A 94 -8.29 32.67 -37.24
C PHE A 94 -7.85 32.07 -35.91
N GLY A 95 -8.85 31.65 -35.13
CA GLY A 95 -8.69 30.68 -34.06
C GLY A 95 -8.12 29.37 -34.61
N ASP A 96 -7.51 28.63 -33.70
CA ASP A 96 -6.75 27.39 -33.93
C ASP A 96 -5.28 27.61 -34.34
N GLY A 97 -4.49 28.01 -33.34
CA GLY A 97 -3.20 27.39 -32.98
C GLY A 97 -2.10 27.27 -34.03
N GLY A 98 -1.02 28.03 -33.84
CA GLY A 98 0.32 27.56 -34.24
C GLY A 98 1.30 28.66 -34.63
N LEU A 99 2.24 28.97 -33.72
CA LEU A 99 3.57 29.45 -34.08
C LEU A 99 4.28 28.34 -34.87
N ALA A 100 4.19 28.37 -36.19
CA ALA A 100 4.80 27.36 -37.05
C ALA A 100 6.32 27.58 -37.20
N PHE A 101 7.12 27.13 -36.24
CA PHE A 101 8.53 26.83 -36.49
C PHE A 101 8.60 25.54 -37.32
N LYS A 102 8.62 25.64 -38.65
CA LYS A 102 8.83 24.46 -39.51
C LYS A 102 10.29 24.01 -39.44
N HIS A 103 10.54 22.89 -38.77
CA HIS A 103 11.75 22.09 -39.00
C HIS A 103 11.63 21.38 -40.36
N GLN A 104 12.66 21.48 -41.23
CA GLN A 104 12.73 20.67 -42.45
C GLN A 104 13.37 19.30 -42.13
N PRO A 105 12.67 18.18 -42.42
CA PRO A 105 13.17 16.85 -42.13
C PRO A 105 13.90 16.32 -43.36
N ASP A 106 15.23 16.43 -43.40
CA ASP A 106 16.07 15.57 -44.24
C ASP A 106 17.54 15.79 -43.87
N MET A 107 18.03 15.06 -42.87
CA MET A 107 19.35 14.40 -42.79
C MET A 107 19.54 13.82 -41.37
N GLY A 108 19.21 12.53 -41.19
CA GLY A 108 19.84 11.61 -40.20
C GLY A 108 19.66 11.92 -38.70
N PHE A 109 18.94 11.06 -37.99
CA PHE A 109 18.84 11.04 -36.53
C PHE A 109 20.21 10.99 -35.82
N ALA A 110 20.59 12.06 -35.11
CA ALA A 110 21.38 12.06 -33.87
C ALA A 110 21.49 13.48 -33.28
N GLY A 111 20.91 13.70 -32.09
CA GLY A 111 21.09 14.94 -31.30
C GLY A 111 19.79 15.72 -31.12
N LEU A 112 19.31 15.74 -29.87
CA LEU A 112 18.10 16.48 -29.44
C LEU A 112 18.21 17.96 -29.81
N PRO A 113 17.18 18.59 -30.40
CA PRO A 113 17.09 20.04 -30.46
C PRO A 113 16.70 20.56 -29.07
N THR A 114 17.63 21.19 -28.35
CA THR A 114 17.31 22.11 -27.27
C THR A 114 16.79 23.43 -27.85
N ASP A 115 15.95 24.10 -27.07
CA ASP A 115 15.52 25.50 -27.21
C ASP A 115 14.33 25.76 -28.15
N VAL A 116 13.12 25.50 -27.64
CA VAL A 116 11.91 26.22 -28.07
C VAL A 116 11.13 26.66 -26.83
N LEU A 117 11.16 27.97 -26.53
CA LEU A 117 10.29 28.64 -25.57
C LEU A 117 9.03 29.10 -26.32
N GLY A 118 7.90 28.43 -26.09
CA GLY A 118 6.59 28.88 -26.55
C GLY A 118 5.83 29.55 -25.41
N ILE A 119 5.52 30.84 -25.54
CA ILE A 119 4.61 31.55 -24.62
C ILE A 119 3.35 31.86 -25.42
N ASN A 120 2.21 31.27 -25.05
CA ASN A 120 0.90 31.69 -25.54
C ASN A 120 0.36 32.84 -24.68
N SER A 121 -0.41 33.74 -25.28
CA SER A 121 -0.97 34.95 -24.68
C SER A 121 -2.14 34.71 -23.71
N ASP A 122 -2.57 33.47 -23.54
CA ASP A 122 -3.91 33.18 -23.01
C ASP A 122 -3.86 32.63 -21.58
N GLY A 123 -2.66 32.26 -21.08
CA GLY A 123 -2.48 31.78 -19.70
C GLY A 123 -3.15 30.44 -19.36
N GLU A 124 -3.88 29.83 -20.29
CA GLU A 124 -4.42 28.47 -20.17
C GLU A 124 -3.44 27.48 -20.80
N PHE A 125 -2.93 26.57 -19.98
CA PHE A 125 -2.10 25.44 -20.40
C PHE A 125 -2.96 24.18 -20.44
N GLU A 126 -3.48 23.83 -21.61
CA GLU A 126 -3.85 22.44 -21.92
C GLU A 126 -2.65 21.78 -22.60
N GLY A 127 -1.73 21.25 -21.78
CA GLY A 127 -0.52 20.60 -22.26
C GLY A 127 0.68 20.97 -21.39
N GLY A 128 1.32 19.95 -20.80
CA GLY A 128 2.41 20.11 -19.85
C GLY A 128 3.55 21.00 -20.37
N VAL A 129 4.08 21.82 -19.48
CA VAL A 129 5.30 22.62 -19.68
C VAL A 129 6.50 21.68 -19.74
N TYR A 130 7.23 21.66 -20.87
CA TYR A 130 8.51 20.96 -21.00
C TYR A 130 9.64 21.90 -20.55
N VAL A 131 10.17 21.70 -19.34
CA VAL A 131 11.41 22.35 -18.88
C VAL A 131 12.44 21.27 -18.57
N GLY A 132 12.99 20.69 -19.64
CA GLY A 132 14.17 19.85 -19.56
C GLY A 132 15.43 20.69 -19.76
N CYS A 133 15.99 21.23 -18.68
CA CYS A 133 17.35 21.77 -18.71
C CYS A 133 18.11 21.36 -17.44
N PRO A 134 19.33 20.79 -17.56
CA PRO A 134 20.25 20.72 -16.43
C PRO A 134 20.69 22.15 -16.09
N GLY A 135 20.39 22.62 -14.88
CA GLY A 135 20.98 23.85 -14.35
C GLY A 135 20.09 25.11 -14.34
N LEU A 136 18.77 25.00 -14.51
CA LEU A 136 17.89 26.12 -14.16
C LEU A 136 17.88 26.31 -12.64
N ARG A 137 18.59 27.33 -12.15
CA ARG A 137 18.63 27.70 -10.74
C ARG A 137 17.68 28.88 -10.52
N VAL A 138 16.44 28.62 -10.09
CA VAL A 138 15.52 29.69 -9.66
C VAL A 138 15.83 30.00 -8.20
N CYS A 139 16.58 31.07 -7.96
CA CYS A 139 16.80 31.62 -6.62
C CYS A 139 16.34 33.08 -6.61
N GLY A 140 15.26 33.38 -5.89
CA GLY A 140 14.78 34.74 -5.67
C GLY A 140 13.50 34.80 -4.82
N THR A 141 13.40 35.82 -3.98
CA THR A 141 12.15 36.26 -3.35
C THR A 141 11.28 36.89 -4.42
N LEU A 142 10.16 36.24 -4.78
CA LEU A 142 9.13 36.82 -5.62
C LEU A 142 8.14 37.59 -4.72
N GLU A 143 8.21 38.92 -4.77
CA GLU A 143 7.19 39.78 -4.16
C GLU A 143 5.82 39.51 -4.80
N ALA A 144 4.80 39.54 -3.95
CA ALA A 144 3.52 38.83 -4.04
C ALA A 144 2.56 39.22 -5.19
N GLU A 145 3.00 39.86 -6.27
CA GLU A 145 2.07 40.39 -7.30
C GLU A 145 2.38 40.03 -8.76
N CYS A 146 3.39 39.21 -9.06
CA CYS A 146 3.66 38.79 -10.45
C CYS A 146 3.57 37.28 -10.73
N ILE A 147 3.27 36.49 -9.69
CA ILE A 147 2.67 35.17 -9.81
C ILE A 147 1.43 35.27 -8.94
N LYS A 148 0.23 35.23 -9.54
CA LYS A 148 -0.91 34.70 -8.79
C LYS A 148 -0.43 33.33 -8.35
N VAL A 149 -0.04 33.23 -7.08
CA VAL A 149 0.22 31.96 -6.43
C VAL A 149 -1.01 31.13 -6.77
N MET A 150 -0.84 30.16 -7.65
CA MET A 150 -1.72 29.03 -7.77
C MET A 150 -1.65 28.38 -6.38
N ARG A 151 -2.49 28.85 -5.46
CA ARG A 151 -2.72 28.21 -4.15
C ARG A 151 -3.19 26.77 -4.31
N HIS A 152 -3.52 26.39 -5.54
CA HIS A 152 -3.60 25.04 -6.05
C HIS A 152 -2.91 25.03 -7.40
N LEU A 153 -1.96 24.12 -7.63
CA LEU A 153 -1.68 23.63 -8.97
C LEU A 153 -2.95 22.88 -9.44
N GLY A 154 -3.99 23.65 -9.78
CA GLY A 154 -5.16 23.14 -10.47
C GLY A 154 -4.83 23.15 -11.95
N SER A 155 -4.27 22.06 -12.46
CA SER A 155 -4.31 21.81 -13.89
C SER A 155 -5.75 21.40 -14.22
N GLU A 156 -6.54 22.33 -14.75
CA GLU A 156 -7.92 22.04 -15.14
C GLU A 156 -8.03 20.98 -16.26
N GLU A 157 -6.92 20.49 -16.83
CA GLU A 157 -6.91 19.30 -17.72
C GLU A 157 -5.48 18.80 -18.09
N GLY A 158 -4.56 18.64 -17.12
CA GLY A 158 -3.14 18.29 -17.44
C GLY A 158 -2.42 17.34 -16.49
N ASN A 159 -1.80 16.29 -17.03
CA ASN A 159 -0.87 15.39 -16.32
C ASN A 159 0.50 16.08 -16.13
N ILE A 160 1.06 16.07 -14.91
CA ILE A 160 2.43 16.51 -14.67
C ILE A 160 3.37 15.31 -14.87
N VAL A 161 4.16 15.32 -15.96
CA VAL A 161 5.13 14.27 -16.30
C VAL A 161 6.51 14.89 -16.49
N ALA A 162 7.51 14.45 -15.71
CA ALA A 162 8.89 14.93 -15.81
C ALA A 162 9.87 13.81 -16.18
N PHE A 163 10.91 14.16 -16.97
CA PHE A 163 11.99 13.26 -17.40
C PHE A 163 13.35 13.87 -17.01
N GLY A 164 14.24 13.11 -16.37
CA GLY A 164 15.51 13.60 -15.80
C GLY A 164 16.77 13.36 -16.64
N GLY A 165 17.76 14.24 -16.50
CA GLY A 165 19.14 14.17 -17.02
C GLY A 165 20.18 14.65 -15.97
N SER A 166 21.47 14.40 -16.19
CA SER A 166 22.51 14.35 -15.14
C SER A 166 22.95 15.69 -14.51
N GLY A 167 22.70 15.85 -13.20
CA GLY A 167 23.35 16.82 -12.30
C GLY A 167 22.45 17.36 -11.16
N LEU A 168 22.86 17.25 -9.90
CA LEU A 168 22.12 17.75 -8.72
C LEU A 168 22.98 18.69 -7.88
N THR A 169 22.57 19.96 -7.69
CA THR A 169 22.89 20.71 -6.47
C THR A 169 21.97 21.95 -6.31
N LEU A 170 21.19 21.99 -5.23
CA LEU A 170 20.53 23.19 -4.73
C LEU A 170 20.75 23.25 -3.21
N ASP A 171 21.41 24.32 -2.75
CA ASP A 171 21.57 24.69 -1.34
C ASP A 171 20.84 26.02 -1.13
N CYS A 172 19.78 25.99 -0.31
CA CYS A 172 18.91 27.12 -0.02
C CYS A 172 18.83 27.33 1.50
N ALA A 173 19.89 27.87 2.09
CA ALA A 173 19.96 28.21 3.51
C ALA A 173 19.19 29.51 3.83
N ALA A 174 17.84 29.46 3.77
CA ALA A 174 16.84 30.16 4.62
C ALA A 174 15.50 30.41 3.86
N PRO A 175 14.33 30.20 4.49
CA PRO A 175 13.08 29.88 3.80
C PRO A 175 12.09 31.06 3.70
N GLY A 176 11.42 31.17 2.55
CA GLY A 176 10.09 31.78 2.42
C GLY A 176 9.09 30.66 2.12
N GLU A 177 7.89 30.75 2.70
CA GLU A 177 6.80 29.80 2.50
C GLU A 177 6.40 29.73 1.01
N GLY A 178 6.66 28.59 0.38
CA GLY A 178 6.26 28.30 -1.00
C GLY A 178 6.62 26.87 -1.39
N ASP A 179 5.71 26.18 -2.07
CA ASP A 179 5.93 24.85 -2.63
C ASP A 179 6.95 24.94 -3.78
N PHE A 180 8.19 24.51 -3.52
CA PHE A 180 9.19 24.34 -4.56
C PHE A 180 9.19 22.88 -5.01
N ILE A 181 8.73 22.63 -6.23
CA ILE A 181 8.89 21.33 -6.90
C ILE A 181 10.27 21.31 -7.55
N ALA A 182 11.21 20.58 -6.96
CA ALA A 182 12.52 20.35 -7.55
C ALA A 182 12.54 18.99 -8.26
N TYR A 183 12.98 18.99 -9.52
CA TYR A 183 13.22 17.78 -10.29
C TYR A 183 14.66 17.31 -10.06
N GLY A 184 14.81 16.13 -9.47
CA GLY A 184 16.11 15.48 -9.28
C GLY A 184 16.64 14.87 -10.58
N ALA A 185 17.96 14.76 -10.69
CA ALA A 185 18.64 14.20 -11.87
C ALA A 185 18.25 12.74 -12.20
N ASN A 186 17.61 12.03 -11.26
CA ASN A 186 17.12 10.65 -11.39
C ASN A 186 15.62 10.57 -11.76
N GLY A 187 14.97 11.71 -12.03
CA GLY A 187 13.51 11.78 -12.21
C GLY A 187 12.73 12.00 -10.90
N ASP A 188 13.43 12.14 -9.77
CA ASP A 188 12.81 12.33 -8.46
C ASP A 188 11.99 13.64 -8.40
N PHE A 189 10.81 13.58 -7.78
CA PHE A 189 9.99 14.74 -7.41
C PHE A 189 10.22 15.05 -5.95
N ILE A 190 10.84 16.19 -5.63
CA ILE A 190 11.15 16.55 -4.23
C ILE A 190 10.54 17.90 -3.87
N ALA A 191 9.67 17.91 -2.85
CA ALA A 191 9.14 19.13 -2.22
C ALA A 191 9.90 19.38 -0.90
N HIS A 192 10.92 20.25 -0.94
CA HIS A 192 11.89 20.39 0.16
C HIS A 192 11.38 21.12 1.41
N HIS A 193 10.24 21.82 1.34
CA HIS A 193 9.63 22.56 2.46
C HIS A 193 8.10 22.70 2.31
N GLY A 194 7.45 21.74 1.65
CA GLY A 194 6.07 21.93 1.19
C GLY A 194 5.30 20.63 0.93
N HIS A 195 4.13 20.80 0.33
CA HIS A 195 3.20 19.73 -0.03
C HIS A 195 3.21 19.51 -1.55
N PHE A 196 2.85 18.31 -2.00
CA PHE A 196 2.36 18.10 -3.36
C PHE A 196 0.83 18.09 -3.28
N ILE A 197 0.14 19.07 -3.85
CA ILE A 197 -1.32 19.13 -3.87
C ILE A 197 -1.80 19.26 -5.32
N ALA A 198 -2.54 18.27 -5.81
CA ALA A 198 -3.23 18.33 -7.11
C ALA A 198 -4.73 18.14 -6.92
N ASN A 199 -5.50 19.04 -7.51
CA ASN A 199 -6.96 18.89 -7.50
C ASN A 199 -7.44 17.96 -8.61
N GLU A 200 -6.71 17.92 -9.73
CA GLU A 200 -6.99 17.12 -10.92
C GLU A 200 -5.68 16.63 -11.56
N GLY A 201 -5.74 15.53 -12.30
CA GLY A 201 -4.59 14.93 -12.97
C GLY A 201 -3.69 14.11 -12.05
N ASP A 202 -2.91 13.21 -12.65
CA ASP A 202 -2.07 12.28 -11.88
C ASP A 202 -0.72 12.90 -11.50
N PHE A 203 -0.26 12.64 -10.28
CA PHE A 203 1.14 12.78 -9.90
C PHE A 203 1.91 11.52 -10.33
N ARG A 204 2.80 11.64 -11.31
CA ARG A 204 3.56 10.49 -11.82
C ARG A 204 5.07 10.73 -11.84
N ALA A 205 5.79 10.02 -10.98
CA ALA A 205 7.23 9.84 -11.08
C ALA A 205 7.55 8.65 -12.00
N LEU A 206 7.91 8.93 -13.26
CA LEU A 206 8.24 7.88 -14.23
C LEU A 206 9.60 7.22 -13.94
N ALA A 207 10.54 8.01 -13.41
CA ALA A 207 11.84 7.56 -12.93
C ALA A 207 12.05 8.14 -11.53
N GLY A 208 12.67 7.39 -10.62
CA GLY A 208 13.00 7.90 -9.29
C GLY A 208 11.83 7.93 -8.29
N ASN A 209 12.05 8.62 -7.17
CA ASN A 209 11.17 8.72 -6.02
C ASN A 209 10.29 9.98 -6.06
N MET A 210 9.11 9.91 -5.46
CA MET A 210 8.30 11.06 -5.10
C MET A 210 8.42 11.29 -3.59
N THR A 211 8.93 12.44 -3.18
CA THR A 211 9.25 12.74 -1.78
C THR A 211 8.74 14.13 -1.37
N ALA A 212 7.83 14.18 -0.39
CA ALA A 212 7.34 15.42 0.21
C ALA A 212 7.78 15.59 1.67
N PHE A 213 8.20 16.80 2.03
CA PHE A 213 8.51 17.15 3.41
C PHE A 213 7.25 17.25 4.30
N LEU A 214 6.08 17.53 3.73
CA LEU A 214 4.81 17.52 4.43
C LEU A 214 3.89 16.45 3.82
N ASP A 215 2.96 16.84 2.96
CA ASP A 215 1.95 15.92 2.40
C ASP A 215 2.11 15.69 0.90
N ILE A 216 1.56 14.58 0.43
CA ILE A 216 1.20 14.34 -0.98
C ILE A 216 -0.30 14.13 -1.02
N THR A 217 -1.05 15.02 -1.65
CA THR A 217 -2.51 15.01 -1.71
C THR A 217 -2.98 15.14 -3.15
N SER A 218 -3.78 14.18 -3.61
CA SER A 218 -4.41 14.21 -4.93
C SER A 218 -5.92 14.04 -4.80
N THR A 219 -6.70 15.01 -5.25
CA THR A 219 -8.16 14.95 -5.16
C THR A 219 -8.77 14.10 -6.28
N ASN A 220 -8.40 14.31 -7.55
CA ASN A 220 -8.97 13.59 -8.71
C ASN A 220 -7.88 13.01 -9.63
N GLY A 221 -6.91 12.30 -9.04
CA GLY A 221 -5.85 11.67 -9.80
C GLY A 221 -5.04 10.69 -8.98
N ASN A 222 -4.29 9.85 -9.68
CA ASN A 222 -3.41 8.87 -9.06
C ASN A 222 -2.11 9.50 -8.58
N ILE A 223 -1.58 8.98 -7.47
CA ILE A 223 -0.21 9.21 -7.01
C ILE A 223 0.58 7.97 -7.38
N ALA A 224 1.54 8.08 -8.30
CA ALA A 224 2.28 6.93 -8.81
C ALA A 224 3.79 7.19 -8.92
N ALA A 225 4.60 6.28 -8.39
CA ALA A 225 6.02 6.17 -8.67
C ALA A 225 6.32 4.85 -9.40
N LEU A 226 6.79 4.90 -10.64
CA LEU A 226 7.01 3.71 -11.46
C LEU A 226 8.34 3.01 -11.14
N SER A 227 9.39 3.77 -10.83
CA SER A 227 10.74 3.24 -10.63
C SER A 227 11.34 3.58 -9.27
N GLY A 228 10.53 4.01 -8.31
CA GLY A 228 10.97 4.41 -6.98
C GLY A 228 9.82 4.47 -5.98
N ASN A 229 10.07 5.15 -4.86
CA ASN A 229 9.16 5.22 -3.72
C ASN A 229 8.20 6.39 -3.82
N VAL A 230 7.03 6.27 -3.21
CA VAL A 230 6.20 7.42 -2.80
C VAL A 230 6.43 7.64 -1.31
N THR A 231 6.87 8.82 -0.89
CA THR A 231 7.22 9.10 0.51
C THR A 231 6.75 10.48 0.95
N ALA A 232 6.00 10.55 2.04
CA ALA A 232 5.64 11.81 2.68
C ALA A 232 6.00 11.80 4.17
N ASN A 233 6.51 12.94 4.67
CA ASN A 233 6.84 13.10 6.08
C ASN A 233 5.60 13.32 6.97
N GLN A 234 4.43 13.56 6.39
CA GLN A 234 3.14 13.55 7.06
C GLN A 234 2.20 12.59 6.35
N HIS A 235 1.30 13.08 5.48
CA HIS A 235 0.25 12.28 4.86
C HIS A 235 0.51 12.00 3.38
N VAL A 236 0.06 10.83 2.91
CA VAL A 236 -0.18 10.56 1.49
C VAL A 236 -1.67 10.31 1.34
N THR A 237 -2.37 11.13 0.58
CA THR A 237 -3.83 11.10 0.43
C THR A 237 -4.22 11.13 -1.04
N ALA A 238 -4.97 10.15 -1.50
CA ALA A 238 -5.66 10.19 -2.78
C ALA A 238 -7.19 10.07 -2.54
N GLU A 239 -7.96 11.12 -2.83
CA GLU A 239 -9.41 11.09 -2.60
C GLU A 239 -10.12 10.25 -3.68
N ASN A 240 -9.89 10.56 -4.96
CA ASN A 240 -10.47 9.84 -6.10
C ASN A 240 -9.40 9.26 -7.03
N GLY A 241 -8.41 8.57 -6.46
CA GLY A 241 -7.37 7.91 -7.23
C GLY A 241 -6.57 6.91 -6.40
N ASN A 242 -5.67 6.20 -7.08
CA ASN A 242 -4.83 5.19 -6.47
C ASN A 242 -3.51 5.80 -5.98
N VAL A 243 -2.94 5.21 -4.93
CA VAL A 243 -1.54 5.45 -4.53
C VAL A 243 -0.73 4.22 -4.92
N SER A 244 0.32 4.39 -5.70
CA SER A 244 1.10 3.26 -6.22
C SER A 244 2.60 3.49 -6.26
N ALA A 245 3.37 2.48 -5.88
CA ALA A 245 4.79 2.36 -6.16
C ALA A 245 5.07 1.01 -6.84
N LEU A 246 5.46 1.03 -8.12
CA LEU A 246 5.63 -0.20 -8.90
C LEU A 246 6.95 -0.91 -8.54
N ALA A 247 8.03 -0.15 -8.37
CA ALA A 247 9.37 -0.68 -8.10
C ALA A 247 9.88 -0.35 -6.68
N GLY A 248 9.06 0.28 -5.84
CA GLY A 248 9.47 0.78 -4.54
C GLY A 248 8.36 0.73 -3.49
N ASP A 249 8.58 1.45 -2.39
CA ASP A 249 7.70 1.53 -1.24
C ASP A 249 6.71 2.69 -1.35
N VAL A 250 5.55 2.56 -0.69
CA VAL A 250 4.64 3.69 -0.40
C VAL A 250 4.71 3.95 1.10
N ILE A 251 5.22 5.11 1.50
CA ILE A 251 5.55 5.43 2.89
C ILE A 251 4.91 6.76 3.32
N ALA A 252 4.21 6.77 4.44
CA ALA A 252 3.72 7.99 5.09
C ALA A 252 4.09 8.02 6.58
N ASN A 253 4.72 9.09 7.04
CA ASN A 253 5.08 9.21 8.46
C ASN A 253 3.89 9.53 9.39
N GLN A 254 2.69 9.76 8.84
CA GLN A 254 1.43 9.77 9.56
C GLN A 254 0.43 8.82 8.89
N ASN A 255 -0.48 9.32 8.05
CA ASN A 255 -1.53 8.52 7.40
C ASN A 255 -1.25 8.32 5.91
N LEU A 256 -1.50 7.12 5.44
CA LEU A 256 -1.59 6.78 4.03
C LEU A 256 -3.05 6.41 3.73
N THR A 257 -3.71 7.21 2.91
CA THR A 257 -5.14 7.09 2.64
C THR A 257 -5.41 7.13 1.14
N ALA A 258 -6.14 6.15 0.63
CA ALA A 258 -6.85 6.24 -0.65
C ALA A 258 -8.35 6.09 -0.37
N GLU A 259 -9.14 7.16 -0.52
CA GLU A 259 -10.57 7.10 -0.17
C GLU A 259 -11.36 6.29 -1.20
N ASN A 260 -11.21 6.61 -2.48
CA ASN A 260 -11.90 5.94 -3.59
C ASN A 260 -10.95 5.21 -4.54
N GLY A 261 -9.83 4.72 -4.03
CA GLY A 261 -8.84 3.98 -4.81
C GLY A 261 -8.03 2.99 -3.99
N ASP A 262 -7.09 2.36 -4.67
CA ASP A 262 -6.22 1.33 -4.12
C ASP A 262 -4.90 1.91 -3.63
N VAL A 263 -4.29 1.26 -2.65
CA VAL A 263 -2.91 1.51 -2.24
C VAL A 263 -2.06 0.30 -2.61
N THR A 264 -1.08 0.46 -3.49
CA THR A 264 -0.28 -0.66 -4.00
C THR A 264 1.22 -0.40 -3.95
N ALA A 265 1.99 -1.34 -3.41
CA ALA A 265 3.45 -1.38 -3.58
C ALA A 265 3.85 -2.73 -4.19
N MET A 266 4.12 -2.78 -5.51
CA MET A 266 4.37 -4.08 -6.16
C MET A 266 5.72 -4.68 -5.71
N ALA A 267 6.83 -3.94 -5.85
CA ALA A 267 8.13 -4.45 -5.43
C ALA A 267 8.53 -4.11 -3.98
N GLY A 268 7.79 -3.23 -3.31
CA GLY A 268 8.12 -2.73 -1.97
C GLY A 268 6.97 -2.83 -0.98
N SER A 269 7.12 -2.14 0.14
CA SER A 269 6.20 -2.15 1.28
C SER A 269 5.21 -0.99 1.23
N VAL A 270 4.03 -1.18 1.83
CA VAL A 270 3.06 -0.13 2.12
C VAL A 270 3.14 0.17 3.62
N VAL A 271 3.68 1.31 4.00
CA VAL A 271 3.98 1.60 5.42
C VAL A 271 3.45 2.96 5.83
N ALA A 272 2.75 3.01 6.96
CA ALA A 272 2.44 4.25 7.63
C ALA A 272 2.73 4.18 9.14
N ASN A 273 3.11 5.31 9.75
CA ASN A 273 3.25 5.31 11.21
C ASN A 273 1.88 5.27 11.89
N GLN A 274 0.86 5.96 11.40
CA GLN A 274 -0.49 5.92 11.97
C GLN A 274 -1.35 4.93 11.20
N HIS A 275 -2.12 5.37 10.21
CA HIS A 275 -3.07 4.51 9.51
C HIS A 275 -2.68 4.26 8.06
N VAL A 276 -2.89 3.03 7.58
CA VAL A 276 -2.94 2.69 6.15
C VAL A 276 -4.39 2.36 5.82
N ILE A 277 -5.04 3.19 5.00
CA ILE A 277 -6.48 3.10 4.73
C ILE A 277 -6.74 3.12 3.23
N ALA A 278 -7.50 2.14 2.74
CA ALA A 278 -8.18 2.19 1.44
C ALA A 278 -9.70 2.12 1.69
N GLU A 279 -10.40 3.26 1.74
CA GLU A 279 -11.79 3.31 2.21
C GLU A 279 -12.79 2.66 1.25
N ASN A 280 -12.48 2.59 -0.05
CA ASN A 280 -13.29 1.92 -1.06
C ASN A 280 -12.48 1.02 -2.01
N GLY A 281 -11.20 0.80 -1.71
CA GLY A 281 -10.28 0.01 -2.53
C GLY A 281 -9.55 -1.10 -1.78
N ASP A 282 -8.55 -1.64 -2.44
CA ASP A 282 -7.62 -2.66 -1.96
C ASP A 282 -6.35 -2.03 -1.37
N ILE A 283 -5.72 -2.73 -0.43
CA ILE A 283 -4.32 -2.50 -0.07
C ILE A 283 -3.52 -3.72 -0.49
N ALA A 284 -2.50 -3.54 -1.33
CA ALA A 284 -1.72 -4.64 -1.87
C ALA A 284 -0.20 -4.40 -1.81
N SER A 285 0.55 -5.44 -1.45
CA SER A 285 1.99 -5.53 -1.69
C SER A 285 2.38 -6.91 -2.20
N GLN A 286 3.22 -6.99 -3.24
CA GLN A 286 3.68 -8.29 -3.74
C GLN A 286 4.96 -8.76 -3.04
N ASN A 287 5.92 -7.87 -2.81
CA ASN A 287 7.25 -8.24 -2.30
C ASN A 287 7.67 -7.52 -1.00
N GLY A 288 6.76 -6.78 -0.37
CA GLY A 288 7.02 -6.09 0.89
C GLY A 288 5.90 -6.27 1.91
N ASP A 289 6.07 -5.60 3.04
CA ASP A 289 5.11 -5.64 4.14
C ASP A 289 4.01 -4.58 3.93
N ILE A 290 2.83 -4.82 4.48
CA ILE A 290 1.80 -3.80 4.71
C ILE A 290 1.80 -3.52 6.21
N MET A 291 2.18 -2.31 6.64
CA MET A 291 2.41 -2.03 8.05
C MET A 291 1.84 -0.68 8.52
N ALA A 292 1.13 -0.71 9.65
CA ALA A 292 0.77 0.44 10.45
C ALA A 292 1.45 0.36 11.84
N LEU A 293 2.23 1.36 12.23
CA LEU A 293 2.97 1.29 13.50
C LEU A 293 2.06 1.56 14.71
N THR A 294 1.56 2.78 14.85
CA THR A 294 0.73 3.26 15.95
C THR A 294 -0.76 3.28 15.62
N GLY A 295 -1.17 2.92 14.42
CA GLY A 295 -2.59 2.87 14.02
C GLY A 295 -2.97 1.56 13.35
N THR A 296 -3.86 1.66 12.36
CA THR A 296 -4.59 0.52 11.79
C THR A 296 -4.26 0.31 10.32
N VAL A 297 -4.42 -0.92 9.84
CA VAL A 297 -4.51 -1.23 8.40
C VAL A 297 -5.96 -1.54 8.09
N VAL A 298 -6.59 -0.77 7.19
CA VAL A 298 -8.02 -0.93 6.86
C VAL A 298 -8.23 -0.86 5.35
N ALA A 299 -8.81 -1.89 4.76
CA ALA A 299 -9.30 -1.84 3.39
C ALA A 299 -10.79 -2.22 3.32
N ASN A 300 -11.56 -1.52 2.50
CA ASN A 300 -12.96 -1.87 2.28
C ASN A 300 -13.15 -3.04 1.31
N GLN A 301 -12.12 -3.36 0.53
CA GLN A 301 -12.10 -4.59 -0.25
C GLN A 301 -11.10 -5.56 0.39
N HIS A 302 -9.94 -5.77 -0.22
CA HIS A 302 -8.95 -6.74 0.19
C HIS A 302 -7.70 -6.09 0.79
N VAL A 303 -7.07 -6.79 1.73
CA VAL A 303 -5.68 -6.52 2.12
C VAL A 303 -4.85 -7.73 1.69
N ILE A 304 -3.87 -7.53 0.82
CA ILE A 304 -3.14 -8.61 0.15
C ILE A 304 -1.63 -8.39 0.24
N ALA A 305 -0.92 -9.26 0.96
CA ALA A 305 0.54 -9.34 0.93
C ALA A 305 0.99 -10.70 0.35
N GLN A 306 1.69 -10.73 -0.78
CA GLN A 306 2.12 -12.02 -1.36
C GLN A 306 3.38 -12.56 -0.66
N ASN A 307 4.46 -11.77 -0.62
CA ASN A 307 5.75 -12.18 -0.04
C ASN A 307 6.17 -11.32 1.16
N GLY A 308 5.21 -10.76 1.88
CA GLY A 308 5.44 -10.00 3.10
C GLY A 308 4.31 -10.15 4.10
N ASN A 309 4.47 -9.46 5.23
CA ASN A 309 3.55 -9.51 6.35
C ASN A 309 2.49 -8.42 6.24
N VAL A 310 1.36 -8.63 6.89
CA VAL A 310 0.39 -7.57 7.18
C VAL A 310 0.41 -7.32 8.68
N ALA A 311 0.75 -6.11 9.11
CA ALA A 311 0.98 -5.80 10.52
C ALA A 311 0.36 -4.47 10.96
N ALA A 312 -0.28 -4.49 12.13
CA ALA A 312 -0.58 -3.30 12.92
C ALA A 312 -0.01 -3.48 14.33
N GLN A 313 0.89 -2.61 14.81
CA GLN A 313 1.47 -2.81 16.16
C GLN A 313 0.54 -2.30 17.26
N ALA A 314 -0.14 -1.17 17.07
CA ALA A 314 -1.02 -0.60 18.09
C ALA A 314 -2.53 -0.69 17.75
N GLY A 315 -2.89 -0.94 16.50
CA GLY A 315 -4.27 -0.98 16.04
C GLY A 315 -4.68 -2.31 15.40
N ASP A 316 -5.83 -2.26 14.74
CA ASP A 316 -6.45 -3.40 14.05
C ASP A 316 -5.91 -3.57 12.62
N VAL A 317 -6.02 -4.79 12.10
CA VAL A 317 -5.91 -5.12 10.68
C VAL A 317 -7.29 -5.57 10.21
N ILE A 318 -7.92 -4.79 9.33
CA ILE A 318 -9.31 -4.98 8.91
C ILE A 318 -9.41 -5.02 7.38
N ALA A 319 -10.11 -6.03 6.85
CA ALA A 319 -10.50 -6.09 5.45
C ALA A 319 -12.00 -6.40 5.33
N ASN A 320 -12.78 -5.55 4.65
CA ASN A 320 -14.21 -5.81 4.50
C ASN A 320 -14.53 -6.95 3.51
N GLN A 321 -13.54 -7.45 2.75
CA GLN A 321 -13.61 -8.74 2.04
C GLN A 321 -12.61 -9.75 2.61
N ASN A 322 -11.43 -9.88 1.99
CA ASN A 322 -10.40 -10.87 2.36
C ASN A 322 -9.15 -10.17 2.87
N LEU A 323 -8.56 -10.75 3.90
CA LEU A 323 -7.22 -10.42 4.38
C LEU A 323 -6.32 -11.62 4.12
N THR A 324 -5.33 -11.45 3.24
CA THR A 324 -4.45 -12.53 2.79
C THR A 324 -2.98 -12.11 2.91
N ALA A 325 -2.19 -12.91 3.63
CA ALA A 325 -0.74 -12.96 3.53
C ALA A 325 -0.33 -14.34 2.99
N GLU A 326 0.18 -14.45 1.76
CA GLU A 326 0.48 -15.77 1.18
C GLU A 326 1.74 -16.39 1.82
N ASN A 327 2.85 -15.64 1.84
CA ASN A 327 4.13 -16.08 2.37
C ASN A 327 4.60 -15.25 3.57
N GLY A 328 3.68 -14.66 4.32
CA GLY A 328 3.97 -13.86 5.51
C GLY A 328 2.93 -14.01 6.61
N ASP A 329 3.19 -13.34 7.73
CA ASP A 329 2.33 -13.33 8.90
C ASP A 329 1.27 -12.22 8.81
N VAL A 330 0.13 -12.41 9.48
CA VAL A 330 -0.87 -11.38 9.73
C VAL A 330 -0.88 -11.09 11.23
N THR A 331 -0.55 -9.86 11.64
CA THR A 331 -0.42 -9.51 13.06
C THR A 331 -1.14 -8.20 13.41
N ALA A 332 -1.94 -8.22 14.47
CA ALA A 332 -2.44 -7.02 15.15
C ALA A 332 -2.03 -7.10 16.63
N MET A 333 -0.88 -6.53 17.01
CA MET A 333 -0.27 -6.81 18.33
C MET A 333 -1.13 -6.30 19.50
N ALA A 334 -1.73 -5.11 19.36
CA ALA A 334 -2.62 -4.53 20.37
C ALA A 334 -4.09 -4.42 19.92
N GLY A 335 -4.38 -4.83 18.68
CA GLY A 335 -5.72 -4.79 18.09
C GLY A 335 -6.20 -6.17 17.67
N SER A 336 -7.20 -6.18 16.80
CA SER A 336 -7.84 -7.37 16.24
C SER A 336 -7.48 -7.54 14.76
N VAL A 337 -7.50 -8.79 14.31
CA VAL A 337 -7.43 -9.16 12.89
C VAL A 337 -8.84 -9.55 12.46
N VAL A 338 -9.44 -8.80 11.54
CA VAL A 338 -10.86 -8.96 11.18
C VAL A 338 -11.04 -8.93 9.66
N ALA A 339 -11.78 -9.91 9.13
CA ALA A 339 -12.30 -9.85 7.78
C ALA A 339 -13.73 -10.38 7.65
N ASN A 340 -14.54 -9.84 6.74
CA ASN A 340 -15.91 -10.35 6.59
C ASN A 340 -15.98 -11.68 5.83
N GLN A 341 -14.99 -11.99 4.99
CA GLN A 341 -14.90 -13.26 4.31
C GLN A 341 -13.78 -14.11 4.91
N HIS A 342 -12.55 -13.99 4.41
CA HIS A 342 -11.45 -14.86 4.82
C HIS A 342 -10.30 -14.09 5.48
N VAL A 343 -9.73 -14.66 6.54
CA VAL A 343 -8.41 -14.27 7.07
C VAL A 343 -7.45 -15.42 6.80
N ILE A 344 -6.46 -15.20 5.94
CA ILE A 344 -5.56 -16.23 5.42
C ILE A 344 -4.11 -15.80 5.60
N ALA A 345 -3.32 -16.58 6.32
CA ALA A 345 -1.86 -16.54 6.32
C ALA A 345 -1.33 -17.89 5.78
N GLN A 346 -1.28 -18.09 4.46
CA GLN A 346 -1.16 -19.45 3.87
C GLN A 346 0.06 -20.22 4.37
N ASN A 347 1.22 -19.56 4.43
CA ASN A 347 2.48 -20.12 4.93
C ASN A 347 2.98 -19.43 6.21
N GLY A 348 2.13 -18.62 6.85
CA GLY A 348 2.49 -17.81 8.01
C GLY A 348 1.54 -18.01 9.20
N ASN A 349 1.71 -17.16 10.19
CA ASN A 349 0.92 -17.12 11.42
C ASN A 349 -0.13 -16.01 11.36
N ILE A 350 -1.20 -16.17 12.12
CA ILE A 350 -2.15 -15.09 12.42
C ILE A 350 -2.07 -14.81 13.93
N ALA A 351 -1.79 -13.57 14.32
CA ALA A 351 -1.62 -13.21 15.71
C ALA A 351 -2.33 -11.90 16.09
N ALA A 352 -3.29 -12.00 17.01
CA ALA A 352 -3.91 -10.88 17.71
C ALA A 352 -3.85 -11.13 19.23
N PRO A 353 -2.67 -11.02 19.87
CA PRO A 353 -2.46 -11.49 21.24
C PRO A 353 -3.27 -10.73 22.30
N LEU A 354 -3.74 -9.52 21.99
CA LEU A 354 -4.60 -8.72 22.88
C LEU A 354 -6.01 -8.48 22.31
N GLY A 355 -6.30 -8.98 21.12
CA GLY A 355 -7.57 -8.77 20.41
C GLY A 355 -8.19 -10.05 19.89
N ASN A 356 -9.05 -9.89 18.90
CA ASN A 356 -9.76 -10.99 18.26
C ASN A 356 -9.09 -11.37 16.93
N VAL A 357 -9.31 -12.62 16.50
CA VAL A 357 -9.12 -13.05 15.11
C VAL A 357 -10.49 -13.47 14.60
N GLU A 358 -11.07 -12.71 13.66
CA GLU A 358 -12.43 -12.92 13.20
C GLU A 358 -12.50 -12.98 11.67
N ALA A 359 -13.12 -14.04 11.14
CA ALA A 359 -13.48 -14.18 9.74
C ALA A 359 -14.95 -14.60 9.61
N GLY A 360 -15.71 -13.95 8.73
CA GLY A 360 -17.10 -14.36 8.47
C GLY A 360 -17.21 -15.71 7.74
N GLN A 361 -16.13 -16.19 7.13
CA GLN A 361 -15.98 -17.53 6.57
C GLN A 361 -14.78 -18.23 7.23
N ASP A 362 -13.63 -18.32 6.55
CA ASP A 362 -12.51 -19.13 7.02
C ASP A 362 -11.41 -18.31 7.70
N VAL A 363 -10.85 -18.87 8.77
CA VAL A 363 -9.54 -18.48 9.31
C VAL A 363 -8.55 -19.58 8.95
N GLN A 364 -7.54 -19.27 8.15
CA GLN A 364 -6.54 -20.22 7.70
C GLN A 364 -5.11 -19.72 8.00
N ALA A 365 -4.31 -20.53 8.69
CA ALA A 365 -2.89 -20.26 8.88
C ALA A 365 -2.05 -21.52 8.59
N GLY A 366 -0.98 -21.38 7.80
CA GLY A 366 0.00 -22.46 7.64
C GLY A 366 0.80 -22.73 8.91
N GLY A 367 0.98 -21.68 9.73
CA GLY A 367 1.57 -21.72 11.06
C GLY A 367 0.50 -21.71 12.15
N ASN A 368 0.69 -20.83 13.14
CA ASN A 368 -0.16 -20.74 14.33
C ASN A 368 -1.26 -19.68 14.16
N VAL A 369 -2.36 -19.87 14.90
CA VAL A 369 -3.36 -18.82 15.13
C VAL A 369 -3.38 -18.49 16.62
N MET A 370 -3.21 -17.21 16.96
CA MET A 370 -3.29 -16.71 18.33
C MET A 370 -4.32 -15.61 18.44
N ALA A 371 -5.34 -15.81 19.27
CA ALA A 371 -6.30 -14.78 19.64
C ALA A 371 -6.29 -14.58 21.17
N GLY A 372 -6.08 -13.34 21.60
CA GLY A 372 -6.10 -12.96 23.01
C GLY A 372 -7.49 -13.06 23.62
N ASN A 373 -8.52 -12.75 22.83
CA ASN A 373 -9.90 -12.69 23.30
C ASN A 373 -10.78 -13.74 22.61
N ALA A 374 -11.13 -13.53 21.33
CA ALA A 374 -11.98 -14.44 20.57
C ALA A 374 -11.34 -14.87 19.25
N LEU A 375 -11.44 -16.16 18.92
CA LEU A 375 -11.15 -16.70 17.60
C LEU A 375 -12.49 -17.13 16.97
N VAL A 376 -12.91 -16.44 15.91
CA VAL A 376 -14.18 -16.66 15.24
C VAL A 376 -13.93 -16.97 13.76
N ALA A 377 -14.35 -18.16 13.34
CA ALA A 377 -14.44 -18.53 11.93
C ALA A 377 -15.89 -18.93 11.63
N GLY A 378 -16.54 -18.25 10.70
CA GLY A 378 -17.93 -18.55 10.32
C GLY A 378 -18.11 -19.88 9.58
N ALA A 379 -17.04 -20.39 8.96
CA ALA A 379 -16.99 -21.67 8.26
C ALA A 379 -15.92 -22.59 8.88
N ASN A 380 -14.67 -22.53 8.41
CA ASN A 380 -13.60 -23.42 8.88
C ASN A 380 -12.49 -22.66 9.59
N LEU A 381 -11.91 -23.31 10.60
CA LEU A 381 -10.62 -22.95 11.19
C LEU A 381 -9.61 -24.01 10.74
N ASP A 382 -8.68 -23.63 9.86
CA ASP A 382 -7.61 -24.50 9.35
C ASP A 382 -6.24 -23.98 9.81
N VAL A 383 -5.57 -24.72 10.68
CA VAL A 383 -4.31 -24.30 11.32
C VAL A 383 -3.29 -25.41 11.15
N GLY A 384 -2.22 -25.12 10.42
CA GLY A 384 -1.13 -26.07 10.20
C GLY A 384 -0.25 -26.30 11.44
N GLY A 385 -0.17 -25.29 12.31
CA GLY A 385 0.49 -25.34 13.62
C GLY A 385 -0.51 -25.41 14.80
N ASP A 386 -0.28 -24.60 15.81
CA ASP A 386 -1.09 -24.53 17.03
C ASP A 386 -2.16 -23.43 16.94
N ALA A 387 -3.38 -23.74 17.37
CA ALA A 387 -4.42 -22.75 17.64
C ALA A 387 -4.47 -22.44 19.14
N THR A 388 -4.06 -21.24 19.54
CA THR A 388 -4.07 -20.79 20.94
C THR A 388 -5.18 -19.77 21.17
N ILE A 389 -6.11 -20.11 22.07
CA ILE A 389 -7.20 -19.24 22.54
C ILE A 389 -6.99 -19.03 24.04
N ALA A 390 -6.77 -17.79 24.48
CA ALA A 390 -6.61 -17.51 25.91
C ALA A 390 -7.96 -17.49 26.67
N GLY A 391 -9.05 -17.22 25.95
CA GLY A 391 -10.43 -17.32 26.45
C GLY A 391 -11.05 -18.72 26.37
N ALA A 392 -12.38 -18.79 26.51
CA ALA A 392 -13.11 -20.04 26.37
C ALA A 392 -13.30 -20.42 24.89
N ALA A 393 -13.04 -21.69 24.55
CA ALA A 393 -13.28 -22.24 23.23
C ALA A 393 -14.74 -22.71 23.10
N ARG A 394 -15.41 -22.32 22.01
CA ARG A 394 -16.79 -22.72 21.70
C ARG A 394 -16.81 -23.41 20.34
N ILE A 395 -17.31 -24.64 20.29
CA ILE A 395 -17.39 -25.43 19.06
C ILE A 395 -18.85 -25.73 18.74
N GLY A 396 -19.34 -25.22 17.61
CA GLY A 396 -20.73 -25.33 17.18
C GLY A 396 -21.61 -24.12 17.58
N ASN A 397 -22.90 -24.18 17.25
CA ASN A 397 -23.83 -23.08 17.50
C ASN A 397 -24.31 -23.07 18.97
N ILE A 398 -23.44 -22.60 19.87
CA ILE A 398 -23.71 -22.52 21.30
C ILE A 398 -24.30 -21.17 21.63
N THR A 399 -25.57 -21.16 22.03
CA THR A 399 -26.26 -19.96 22.53
C THR A 399 -26.17 -19.92 24.06
N GLY A 400 -25.69 -18.80 24.62
CA GLY A 400 -25.54 -18.61 26.07
C GLY A 400 -24.08 -18.52 26.54
N ASP A 401 -23.90 -18.23 27.82
CA ASP A 401 -22.60 -18.18 28.49
C ASP A 401 -22.21 -19.59 28.98
N PRO A 402 -21.07 -20.17 28.55
CA PRO A 402 -20.57 -21.44 29.07
C PRO A 402 -20.13 -21.34 30.55
N GLY A 403 -20.17 -20.15 31.16
CA GLY A 403 -19.83 -19.95 32.56
C GLY A 403 -18.34 -20.18 32.78
N THR A 404 -17.98 -21.12 33.67
CA THR A 404 -16.59 -21.39 34.04
C THR A 404 -15.89 -22.42 33.16
N HIS A 405 -16.55 -22.97 32.13
CA HIS A 405 -15.99 -24.02 31.28
C HIS A 405 -15.06 -23.42 30.22
N ALA A 406 -13.82 -23.92 30.16
CA ALA A 406 -12.84 -23.50 29.15
C ALA A 406 -13.17 -24.01 27.74
N LEU A 407 -13.94 -25.10 27.62
CA LEU A 407 -14.40 -25.66 26.34
C LEU A 407 -15.88 -25.99 26.44
N ALA A 408 -16.69 -25.43 25.53
CA ALA A 408 -18.09 -25.77 25.35
C ALA A 408 -18.31 -26.29 23.92
N VAL A 409 -19.09 -27.37 23.78
CA VAL A 409 -19.36 -28.00 22.47
C VAL A 409 -20.87 -28.18 22.29
N GLY A 410 -21.43 -27.55 21.25
CA GLY A 410 -22.84 -27.64 20.85
C GLY A 410 -23.12 -28.84 19.97
N GLY A 411 -22.65 -30.03 20.37
CA GLY A 411 -22.67 -31.26 19.58
C GLY A 411 -21.93 -32.40 20.26
N SER A 412 -21.69 -33.50 19.53
CA SER A 412 -20.92 -34.65 20.03
C SER A 412 -19.43 -34.51 19.72
N ILE A 413 -18.58 -34.95 20.65
CA ILE A 413 -17.14 -35.08 20.44
C ILE A 413 -16.83 -36.54 20.08
N ILE A 414 -16.08 -36.76 19.00
CA ILE A 414 -15.43 -38.04 18.71
C ILE A 414 -13.94 -37.91 19.02
N ALA A 415 -13.42 -38.83 19.84
CA ALA A 415 -12.02 -38.84 20.23
C ALA A 415 -11.52 -40.29 20.23
N THR A 416 -10.26 -40.49 19.88
CA THR A 416 -9.60 -41.80 20.02
C THR A 416 -9.40 -42.16 21.48
N GLU A 417 -9.07 -41.17 22.32
CA GLU A 417 -8.87 -41.34 23.76
C GLU A 417 -9.18 -40.03 24.50
N VAL A 418 -9.76 -40.13 25.70
CA VAL A 418 -9.95 -39.01 26.62
C VAL A 418 -9.40 -39.43 27.99
N LYS A 419 -8.38 -38.73 28.48
CA LYS A 419 -7.83 -38.94 29.81
C LYS A 419 -8.41 -37.92 30.78
N VAL A 420 -9.23 -38.37 31.72
CA VAL A 420 -9.77 -37.54 32.80
C VAL A 420 -8.92 -37.73 34.05
N ALA A 421 -8.25 -36.68 34.51
CA ALA A 421 -7.47 -36.68 35.74
C ALA A 421 -8.23 -35.91 36.82
N LEU A 422 -8.93 -36.64 37.69
CA LEU A 422 -9.51 -36.07 38.90
C LEU A 422 -8.40 -35.73 39.91
N GLN A 423 -8.65 -34.72 40.75
CA GLN A 423 -7.72 -34.36 41.85
C GLN A 423 -7.85 -35.27 43.07
N ASP A 424 -8.93 -36.04 43.17
CA ASP A 424 -9.22 -36.96 44.27
C ASP A 424 -8.58 -38.34 44.06
N ASP A 425 -8.35 -39.05 45.18
CA ASP A 425 -7.85 -40.43 45.17
C ASP A 425 -8.84 -41.38 44.45
N TRP A 426 -8.32 -42.22 43.56
CA TRP A 426 -9.05 -43.37 43.02
C TRP A 426 -9.44 -44.33 44.15
N PRO A 427 -10.56 -45.09 44.01
CA PRO A 427 -11.24 -45.70 45.14
C PRO A 427 -10.57 -46.91 45.79
N ASP A 428 -9.26 -47.11 45.61
CA ASP A 428 -8.43 -48.12 46.29
C ASP A 428 -8.59 -48.10 47.83
N TYR A 429 -9.10 -47.00 48.39
CA TYR A 429 -9.44 -46.93 49.81
C TYR A 429 -10.48 -47.98 50.25
N VAL A 430 -11.30 -48.50 49.33
CA VAL A 430 -12.27 -49.56 49.60
C VAL A 430 -11.59 -50.84 50.11
N PHE A 431 -10.32 -51.05 49.78
CA PHE A 431 -9.52 -52.19 50.24
C PHE A 431 -8.79 -51.96 51.57
N ARG A 432 -8.87 -50.77 52.17
CA ARG A 432 -8.22 -50.48 53.46
C ARG A 432 -8.96 -51.18 54.60
N LYS A 433 -8.23 -51.57 55.66
CA LYS A 433 -8.81 -52.33 56.79
C LYS A 433 -9.88 -51.54 57.55
N GLU A 434 -9.77 -50.22 57.53
CA GLU A 434 -10.67 -49.30 58.21
C GLU A 434 -11.92 -48.97 57.38
N TYR A 435 -11.98 -49.41 56.11
CA TYR A 435 -13.12 -49.18 55.24
C TYR A 435 -14.30 -50.05 55.70
N ARG A 436 -15.41 -49.38 56.04
CA ARG A 436 -16.64 -50.07 56.44
C ARG A 436 -17.46 -50.41 55.19
N LEU A 437 -17.27 -51.62 54.67
CA LEU A 437 -18.11 -52.15 53.60
C LEU A 437 -19.58 -52.23 54.05
N PRO A 438 -20.52 -51.54 53.37
CA PRO A 438 -21.94 -51.66 53.66
C PRO A 438 -22.42 -53.09 53.48
N THR A 439 -23.27 -53.61 54.36
CA THR A 439 -23.81 -54.97 54.18
C THR A 439 -24.82 -55.00 53.01
N LEU A 440 -24.95 -56.15 52.32
CA LEU A 440 -25.95 -56.30 51.26
C LEU A 440 -27.39 -56.03 51.75
N ALA A 441 -27.68 -56.25 53.03
CA ALA A 441 -28.97 -55.90 53.64
C ALA A 441 -29.15 -54.37 53.76
N GLU A 442 -28.10 -53.64 54.14
CA GLU A 442 -28.09 -52.17 54.16
C GLU A 442 -28.23 -51.59 52.75
N VAL A 443 -27.49 -52.13 51.78
CA VAL A 443 -27.57 -51.72 50.37
C VAL A 443 -28.97 -51.99 49.81
N LYS A 444 -29.54 -53.19 50.04
CA LYS A 444 -30.91 -53.54 49.63
C LYS A 444 -31.93 -52.54 50.19
N ARG A 445 -31.86 -52.26 51.50
CA ARG A 445 -32.76 -51.30 52.15
C ARG A 445 -32.60 -49.89 51.57
N HIS A 446 -31.38 -49.49 51.20
CA HIS A 446 -31.14 -48.20 50.55
C HIS A 446 -31.78 -48.15 49.17
N ILE A 447 -31.60 -49.20 48.35
CA ILE A 447 -32.22 -49.30 47.02
C ILE A 447 -33.75 -49.27 47.14
N GLU A 448 -34.34 -50.01 48.08
CA GLU A 448 -35.78 -50.01 48.34
C GLU A 448 -36.30 -48.62 48.76
N ALA A 449 -35.49 -47.83 49.48
CA ALA A 449 -35.87 -46.50 49.97
C ALA A 449 -35.61 -45.36 48.97
N LYS A 450 -34.55 -45.45 48.15
CA LYS A 450 -34.03 -44.35 47.32
C LYS A 450 -34.06 -44.64 45.82
N GLY A 451 -34.08 -45.91 45.41
CA GLY A 451 -34.17 -46.32 44.01
C GLY A 451 -32.85 -46.28 43.22
N HIS A 452 -31.71 -46.06 43.88
CA HIS A 452 -30.37 -46.07 43.29
C HIS A 452 -29.34 -46.63 44.29
N LEU A 453 -28.10 -46.87 43.85
CA LEU A 453 -27.03 -47.36 44.71
C LEU A 453 -26.55 -46.27 45.69
N PRO A 454 -26.09 -46.63 46.89
CA PRO A 454 -25.47 -45.68 47.82
C PRO A 454 -24.29 -44.95 47.17
N GLY A 455 -24.28 -43.63 47.25
CA GLY A 455 -23.23 -42.77 46.68
C GLY A 455 -23.38 -42.47 45.19
N MET A 456 -24.22 -43.22 44.45
CA MET A 456 -24.56 -42.90 43.06
C MET A 456 -25.70 -41.88 43.02
N PRO A 457 -25.66 -40.87 42.14
CA PRO A 457 -26.77 -39.95 41.96
C PRO A 457 -27.97 -40.67 41.31
N SER A 458 -29.17 -40.22 41.67
CA SER A 458 -30.40 -40.64 40.99
C SER A 458 -30.53 -39.99 39.62
N ALA A 459 -31.33 -40.59 38.73
CA ALA A 459 -31.64 -39.99 37.43
C ALA A 459 -32.21 -38.56 37.55
N ARG A 460 -33.02 -38.31 38.58
CA ARG A 460 -33.59 -36.97 38.84
C ARG A 460 -32.53 -35.96 39.26
N GLU A 461 -31.53 -36.37 40.03
CA GLU A 461 -30.43 -35.49 40.43
C GLU A 461 -29.52 -35.17 39.23
N ILE A 462 -29.28 -36.15 38.35
CA ILE A 462 -28.52 -35.95 37.10
C ILE A 462 -29.24 -34.97 36.19
N GLU A 463 -30.55 -35.15 35.98
CA GLU A 463 -31.37 -34.24 35.18
C GLU A 463 -31.39 -32.82 35.78
N ALA A 464 -31.53 -32.71 37.10
CA ALA A 464 -31.53 -31.43 37.81
C ALA A 464 -30.17 -30.72 37.76
N ALA A 465 -29.06 -31.47 37.73
CA ALA A 465 -27.71 -30.96 37.57
C ALA A 465 -27.36 -30.60 36.11
N GLY A 466 -28.18 -31.01 35.14
CA GLY A 466 -27.97 -30.72 33.72
C GLY A 466 -26.94 -31.61 33.03
N GLY A 467 -26.48 -32.69 33.67
CA GLY A 467 -25.47 -33.57 33.10
C GLY A 467 -24.77 -34.48 34.12
N ILE A 468 -23.75 -35.19 33.66
CA ILE A 468 -22.89 -36.06 34.47
C ILE A 468 -21.45 -35.60 34.34
N GLU A 469 -20.77 -35.47 35.47
CA GLU A 469 -19.31 -35.29 35.50
C GLU A 469 -18.63 -36.62 35.17
N LEU A 470 -18.04 -36.72 33.97
CA LEU A 470 -17.51 -37.99 33.44
C LEU A 470 -16.46 -38.61 34.37
N GLY A 471 -15.59 -37.77 34.95
CA GLY A 471 -14.57 -38.22 35.89
C GLY A 471 -15.18 -38.82 37.16
N GLU A 472 -16.05 -38.06 37.84
CA GLU A 472 -16.68 -38.52 39.09
C GLU A 472 -17.53 -39.77 38.88
N GLN A 473 -18.24 -39.87 37.76
CA GLN A 473 -19.02 -41.05 37.44
C GLN A 473 -18.12 -42.28 37.24
N GLN A 474 -16.96 -42.12 36.58
CA GLN A 474 -15.99 -43.19 36.42
C GLN A 474 -15.40 -43.60 37.78
N ARG A 475 -15.10 -42.63 38.66
CA ARG A 475 -14.61 -42.89 40.03
C ARG A 475 -15.63 -43.67 40.86
N LEU A 476 -16.89 -43.20 40.90
CA LEU A 476 -17.99 -43.85 41.59
C LEU A 476 -18.25 -45.26 41.03
N LEU A 477 -18.18 -45.44 39.71
CA LEU A 477 -18.34 -46.75 39.09
C LEU A 477 -17.25 -47.71 39.53
N THR A 478 -15.98 -47.28 39.53
CA THR A 478 -14.87 -48.09 40.06
C THR A 478 -15.11 -48.45 41.52
N GLU A 479 -15.51 -47.49 42.36
CA GLU A 479 -15.80 -47.74 43.79
C GLU A 479 -16.86 -48.83 43.98
N LYS A 480 -17.97 -48.77 43.22
CA LYS A 480 -19.03 -49.77 43.32
C LYS A 480 -18.63 -51.13 42.75
N VAL A 481 -17.77 -51.16 41.72
CA VAL A 481 -17.21 -52.41 41.20
C VAL A 481 -16.32 -53.07 42.26
N GLU A 482 -15.47 -52.31 42.94
CA GLU A 482 -14.60 -52.83 44.01
C GLU A 482 -15.39 -53.33 45.23
N GLU A 483 -16.41 -52.59 45.68
CA GLU A 483 -17.33 -53.04 46.72
C GLU A 483 -18.05 -54.35 46.33
N LEU A 484 -18.46 -54.47 45.06
CA LEU A 484 -19.08 -55.68 44.54
C LEU A 484 -18.12 -56.88 44.58
N TYR A 485 -16.85 -56.67 44.23
CA TYR A 485 -15.83 -57.72 44.34
C TYR A 485 -15.60 -58.16 45.78
N LEU A 486 -15.58 -57.23 46.76
CA LEU A 486 -15.49 -57.59 48.18
C LEU A 486 -16.66 -58.46 48.65
N HIS A 487 -17.89 -58.13 48.24
CA HIS A 487 -19.05 -58.97 48.53
C HIS A 487 -18.98 -60.34 47.87
N LEU A 488 -18.44 -60.43 46.64
CA LEU A 488 -18.27 -61.69 45.93
C LEU A 488 -17.25 -62.59 46.63
N ILE A 489 -16.14 -62.02 47.12
CA ILE A 489 -15.13 -62.73 47.91
C ILE A 489 -15.77 -63.28 49.19
N GLN A 490 -16.50 -62.45 49.95
CA GLN A 490 -17.21 -62.88 51.16
C GLN A 490 -18.23 -63.99 50.88
N LEU A 491 -18.95 -63.91 49.75
CA LEU A 491 -19.89 -64.94 49.34
C LEU A 491 -19.19 -66.26 49.00
N SER A 492 -18.07 -66.20 48.27
CA SER A 492 -17.26 -67.38 47.93
C SER A 492 -16.75 -68.10 49.18
N GLU A 493 -16.20 -67.35 50.14
CA GLU A 493 -15.76 -67.90 51.43
C GLU A 493 -16.91 -68.57 52.19
N ARG A 494 -18.11 -67.97 52.14
CA ARG A 494 -19.29 -68.55 52.79
C ARG A 494 -19.76 -69.83 52.10
N VAL A 495 -19.71 -69.89 50.77
CA VAL A 495 -20.05 -71.10 50.00
C VAL A 495 -19.08 -72.22 50.32
N GLU A 496 -17.77 -71.97 50.31
CA GLU A 496 -16.78 -72.99 50.69
C GLU A 496 -16.99 -73.52 52.11
N GLN A 497 -17.33 -72.62 53.04
CA GLN A 497 -17.63 -73.00 54.41
C GLN A 497 -18.88 -73.89 54.50
N LEU A 498 -19.96 -73.52 53.78
CA LEU A 498 -21.18 -74.30 53.70
C LEU A 498 -20.97 -75.67 53.00
N GLU A 499 -20.08 -75.75 52.01
CA GLU A 499 -19.72 -77.01 51.37
C GLU A 499 -18.96 -77.93 52.33
N LYS A 500 -18.01 -77.39 53.10
CA LYS A 500 -17.31 -78.14 54.16
C LYS A 500 -18.27 -78.63 55.23
N GLU A 501 -19.17 -77.77 55.70
CA GLU A 501 -20.21 -78.12 56.67
C GLU A 501 -21.15 -79.21 56.12
N ASN A 502 -21.59 -79.09 54.86
CA ASN A 502 -22.40 -80.10 54.20
C ASN A 502 -21.67 -81.44 54.04
N ALA A 503 -20.38 -81.41 53.68
CA ALA A 503 -19.56 -82.61 53.59
C ALA A 503 -19.47 -83.32 54.95
N ALA A 504 -19.19 -82.56 56.02
CA ALA A 504 -19.13 -83.08 57.39
C ALA A 504 -20.49 -83.64 57.86
N LEU A 505 -21.60 -82.95 57.57
CA LEU A 505 -22.95 -83.42 57.90
C LEU A 505 -23.32 -84.70 57.15
N ARG A 506 -22.97 -84.79 55.85
CA ARG A 506 -23.19 -86.02 55.06
C ARG A 506 -22.40 -87.19 55.62
N GLU A 507 -21.18 -86.97 56.07
CA GLU A 507 -20.35 -88.00 56.70
C GLU A 507 -20.94 -88.46 58.06
N ALA A 508 -21.42 -87.51 58.88
CA ALA A 508 -22.07 -87.81 60.16
C ALA A 508 -23.39 -88.60 59.97
N LEU A 509 -24.20 -88.23 58.99
CA LEU A 509 -25.43 -88.95 58.63
C LEU A 509 -25.15 -90.35 58.10
N ALA A 510 -24.06 -90.55 57.35
CA ALA A 510 -23.63 -91.88 56.90
C ALA A 510 -23.25 -92.79 58.08
N LYS A 511 -22.59 -92.23 59.10
CA LYS A 511 -22.23 -92.94 60.34
C LYS A 511 -23.44 -93.29 61.24
N GLN A 512 -24.54 -92.53 61.16
CA GLN A 512 -25.78 -92.82 61.90
C GLN A 512 -26.69 -93.88 61.22
N ARG A 513 -26.46 -94.18 59.94
CA ARG A 513 -27.23 -95.16 59.17
C ARG A 513 -26.61 -96.57 59.17
N GLN A 514 -25.41 -96.72 59.72
CA GLN A 514 -24.80 -97.99 60.12
C GLN A 514 -25.14 -98.27 61.58
#